data_AF-X0Y355-F1
#
_entry.id   AF-X0Y355-F1
#
_cell.length_a   1.000
_cell.length_b   1.000
_cell.length_c   1.000
_cell.angle_alpha   90.00
_cell.angle_beta   90.00
_cell.angle_gamma   90.00
#
_symmetry.space_group_name_H-M   'P 1'
#
loop_
_entity.id
_entity.type
_entity.pdbx_description
1 polymer ?
#
loop_
_entity_poly.entity_id
_entity_poly.type
_entity_poly.pdbx_seq_one_letter_code
_entity_poly.pdbx_strand_id
1 'polypeptide(L)'
;CFYIESHKAEGAKIPEAIDKHINENLFIPEDFQNFVLAAAPNNEPVGKLMRELREPRPGRQDCIPWLGETLVKERIIRLCASGKIAINLRGMEYLQRKDGESDDEAWRRMRGKLGTGKHLDETYILLPQAVPATGGVAPPLGEQPPVTTTGGATEPVPGGEGSEQQPTGIFGESATFTPLSTPATSALNLLGKVESWGIGPGTQLQAMRLKVDNLTGAQLQDLLKKLPDGMTYELDVEKED
;
A
#
# COMPACT_ATOMS: atom_id res chain seq x y z
N CYS A 1 0.38 6.65 45.42
CA CYS A 1 0.85 8.05 45.49
C CYS A 1 0.67 8.70 44.13
N PHE A 2 0.03 9.87 44.07
CA PHE A 2 0.00 10.67 42.85
C PHE A 2 1.23 11.58 42.85
N TYR A 3 1.89 11.72 41.70
CA TYR A 3 2.92 12.73 41.51
C TYR A 3 2.22 14.04 41.15
N ILE A 4 2.42 15.08 41.96
CA ILE A 4 1.78 16.39 41.78
C ILE A 4 2.87 17.39 41.42
N GLU A 5 2.70 18.05 40.28
CA GLU A 5 3.62 19.08 39.79
C GLU A 5 2.84 20.35 39.44
N SER A 6 3.38 21.51 39.80
CA SER A 6 2.72 22.80 39.59
C SER A 6 3.19 23.45 38.29
N HIS A 7 2.24 23.82 37.42
CA HIS A 7 2.49 24.56 36.18
C HIS A 7 2.77 26.06 36.39
N LYS A 8 2.62 26.59 37.63
CA LYS A 8 2.90 27.99 38.06
C LYS A 8 2.26 29.12 37.22
N ALA A 9 1.32 28.81 36.35
CA ALA A 9 0.66 29.77 35.47
C ALA A 9 -0.71 30.17 36.02
N GLU A 10 -1.17 31.39 35.70
CA GLU A 10 -2.44 31.94 36.19
C GLU A 10 -3.34 32.41 35.04
N GLY A 11 -4.65 32.37 35.28
CA GLY A 11 -5.66 32.87 34.36
C GLY A 11 -5.64 32.21 32.98
N ALA A 12 -5.66 33.02 31.92
CA ALA A 12 -5.74 32.54 30.53
C ALA A 12 -4.49 31.77 30.06
N LYS A 13 -3.37 31.80 30.80
CA LYS A 13 -2.12 31.13 30.43
C LYS A 13 -2.05 29.67 30.90
N ILE A 14 -3.03 29.21 31.67
CA ILE A 14 -3.06 27.85 32.24
C ILE A 14 -3.02 26.77 31.14
N PRO A 15 -3.85 26.82 30.07
CA PRO A 15 -3.85 25.77 29.05
C PRO A 15 -2.50 25.63 28.35
N GLU A 16 -1.88 26.76 27.97
CA GLU A 16 -0.58 26.79 27.29
C GLU A 16 0.54 26.24 28.18
N ALA A 17 0.51 26.58 29.48
CA ALA A 17 1.48 26.07 30.44
C ALA A 17 1.35 24.55 30.65
N ILE A 18 0.12 24.02 30.66
CA ILE A 18 -0.13 22.58 30.75
C ILE A 18 0.38 21.88 29.49
N ASP A 19 0.03 22.37 28.30
CA ASP A 19 0.49 21.78 27.03
C ASP A 19 2.02 21.75 26.94
N LYS A 20 2.67 22.84 27.34
CA LYS A 20 4.13 22.91 27.42
C LYS A 20 4.69 21.86 28.38
N HIS A 21 4.10 21.75 29.57
CA HIS A 21 4.56 20.79 30.59
C HIS A 21 4.41 19.34 30.13
N ILE A 22 3.30 19.02 29.44
CA ILE A 22 3.08 17.69 28.85
C ILE A 22 4.14 17.40 27.79
N ASN A 23 4.40 18.36 26.88
CA ASN A 23 5.35 18.18 25.78
C ASN A 23 6.80 18.03 26.28
N GLU A 24 7.19 18.79 27.30
CA GLU A 24 8.57 18.81 27.81
C GLU A 24 8.87 17.67 28.78
N ASN A 25 7.91 17.29 29.63
CA ASN A 25 8.18 16.39 30.77
C ASN A 25 7.53 15.01 30.66
N LEU A 26 6.44 14.87 29.89
CA LEU A 26 5.66 13.62 29.82
C LEU A 26 5.74 12.95 28.46
N PHE A 27 5.85 13.73 27.37
CA PHE A 27 5.88 13.19 26.03
C PHE A 27 7.28 12.73 25.64
N ILE A 28 7.43 11.43 25.42
CA ILE A 28 8.67 10.82 24.96
C ILE A 28 8.59 10.63 23.44
N PRO A 29 9.40 11.35 22.63
CA PRO A 29 9.33 11.26 21.17
C PRO A 29 9.65 9.86 20.63
N GLU A 30 10.46 9.09 21.34
CA GLU A 30 10.86 7.74 20.98
C GLU A 30 9.70 6.75 21.12
N ASP A 31 8.93 6.83 22.20
CA ASP A 31 7.73 6.00 22.39
C ASP A 31 6.70 6.26 21.29
N PHE A 32 6.49 7.54 20.96
CA PHE A 32 5.64 7.92 19.83
C PHE A 32 6.15 7.35 18.50
N GLN A 33 7.45 7.45 18.24
CA GLN A 33 8.05 6.89 17.04
C GLN A 33 7.87 5.37 16.98
N ASN A 34 8.14 4.65 18.06
CA ASN A 34 8.00 3.20 18.12
C ASN A 34 6.54 2.77 17.89
N PHE A 35 5.59 3.51 18.46
CA PHE A 35 4.18 3.30 18.22
C PHE A 35 3.79 3.45 16.74
N VAL A 36 4.26 4.52 16.08
CA VAL A 36 3.99 4.75 14.66
C VAL A 36 4.69 3.71 13.77
N LEU A 37 5.91 3.30 14.11
CA LEU A 37 6.65 2.27 13.38
C LEU A 37 5.98 0.89 13.48
N ALA A 38 5.39 0.55 14.63
CA ALA A 38 4.68 -0.72 14.82
C ALA A 38 3.43 -0.85 13.93
N ALA A 39 2.86 0.28 13.49
CA ALA A 39 1.72 0.32 12.58
C ALA A 39 2.08 0.12 11.10
N ALA A 40 3.33 0.40 10.71
CA ALA A 40 3.76 0.36 9.32
C ALA A 40 3.70 -1.04 8.65
N PRO A 41 4.08 -2.15 9.33
CA PRO A 41 4.04 -3.50 8.73
C PRO A 41 2.63 -3.99 8.40
N ASN A 42 1.63 -3.54 9.16
CA ASN A 42 0.23 -3.98 9.02
C ASN A 42 -0.59 -3.07 8.09
N ASN A 43 0.04 -2.06 7.48
CA ASN A 43 -0.66 -1.03 6.71
C ASN A 43 -1.81 -0.42 7.49
N GLU A 44 -1.57 0.00 8.74
CA GLU A 44 -2.67 0.51 9.56
C GLU A 44 -3.11 1.91 9.13
N PRO A 45 -4.42 2.22 9.22
CA PRO A 45 -4.91 3.54 8.90
C PRO A 45 -4.51 4.55 9.99
N VAL A 46 -4.13 5.76 9.58
CA VAL A 46 -3.75 6.86 10.49
C VAL A 46 -4.90 7.19 11.44
N GLY A 47 -6.15 7.06 10.99
CA GLY A 47 -7.34 7.25 11.82
C GLY A 47 -7.44 6.28 13.00
N LYS A 48 -6.89 5.07 12.88
CA LYS A 48 -6.78 4.11 13.99
C LYS A 48 -5.74 4.57 15.00
N LEU A 49 -4.53 4.96 14.56
CA LEU A 49 -3.49 5.48 15.46
C LEU A 49 -3.97 6.71 16.24
N MET A 50 -4.71 7.61 15.59
CA MET A 50 -5.24 8.81 16.24
C MET A 50 -6.26 8.48 17.33
N ARG A 51 -7.07 7.43 17.14
CA ARG A 51 -8.02 6.96 18.15
C ARG A 51 -7.30 6.28 19.31
N GLU A 52 -6.31 5.43 19.02
CA GLU A 52 -5.50 4.75 20.05
C GLU A 52 -4.62 5.71 20.87
N LEU A 53 -4.25 6.87 20.33
CA LEU A 53 -3.58 7.93 21.10
C LEU A 53 -4.54 8.78 21.92
N ARG A 54 -5.81 8.87 21.50
CA ARG A 54 -6.85 9.66 22.19
C ARG A 54 -7.51 8.88 23.32
N GLU A 55 -7.64 7.57 23.15
CA GLU A 55 -8.18 6.65 24.14
C GLU A 55 -7.05 5.94 24.88
N PRO A 56 -7.16 5.71 26.21
CA PRO A 56 -6.14 4.96 26.93
C PRO A 56 -6.01 3.56 26.32
N ARG A 57 -4.78 3.17 25.97
CA ARG A 57 -4.54 1.90 25.26
C ARG A 57 -5.06 0.72 26.09
N PRO A 58 -5.92 -0.14 25.52
CA PRO A 58 -6.42 -1.30 26.24
C PRO A 58 -5.27 -2.26 26.60
N GLY A 59 -5.35 -2.89 27.78
CA GLY A 59 -4.39 -3.94 28.18
C GLY A 59 -3.16 -3.49 28.98
N ARG A 60 -3.21 -2.37 29.72
CA ARG A 60 -2.10 -1.83 30.54
C ARG A 60 -0.81 -1.53 29.74
N GLN A 61 -0.92 -1.27 28.44
CA GLN A 61 0.22 -0.78 27.67
C GLN A 61 0.53 0.67 28.07
N ASP A 62 1.79 1.07 27.96
CA ASP A 62 2.21 2.44 28.27
C ASP A 62 1.35 3.45 27.50
N CYS A 63 0.92 4.54 28.11
CA CYS A 63 0.09 5.53 27.42
C CYS A 63 1.00 6.64 26.88
N ILE A 64 0.90 6.93 25.59
CA ILE A 64 1.59 8.08 24.99
C ILE A 64 0.69 9.30 25.16
N PRO A 65 1.16 10.40 25.78
CA PRO A 65 0.35 11.59 25.96
C PRO A 65 -0.21 12.14 24.64
N TRP A 66 -1.50 12.46 24.62
CA TRP A 66 -2.16 13.08 23.48
C TRP A 66 -1.79 14.56 23.39
N LEU A 67 -1.04 14.93 22.34
CA LEU A 67 -0.63 16.32 22.08
C LEU A 67 -1.63 17.12 21.21
N GLY A 68 -2.78 16.54 20.89
CA GLY A 68 -3.69 17.10 19.91
C GLY A 68 -3.39 16.67 18.48
N GLU A 69 -4.43 16.73 17.64
CA GLU A 69 -4.42 16.17 16.29
C GLU A 69 -3.39 16.85 15.39
N THR A 70 -3.25 18.16 15.48
CA THR A 70 -2.31 18.95 14.67
C THR A 70 -0.86 18.52 14.94
N LEU A 71 -0.45 18.47 16.20
CA LEU A 71 0.92 18.11 16.58
C LEU A 71 1.23 16.65 16.24
N VAL A 72 0.30 15.73 16.47
CA VAL A 72 0.47 14.32 16.11
C VAL A 72 0.65 14.15 14.61
N LYS A 73 -0.16 14.81 13.77
CA LYS A 73 0.02 14.80 12.31
C LYS A 73 1.38 15.33 11.90
N GLU A 74 1.81 16.46 12.46
CA GLU A 74 3.13 17.01 12.15
C GLU A 74 4.26 16.05 12.52
N ARG A 75 4.14 15.34 13.65
CA ARG A 75 5.13 14.34 14.08
C ARG A 75 5.15 13.12 13.15
N ILE A 76 3.99 12.61 12.71
CA ILE A 76 3.91 11.54 11.70
C ILE A 76 4.58 11.97 10.39
N ILE A 77 4.31 13.19 9.93
CA ILE A 77 4.91 13.73 8.71
C ILE A 77 6.44 13.87 8.87
N ARG A 78 6.94 14.27 10.06
CA ARG A 78 8.38 14.29 10.34
C ARG A 78 9.00 12.90 10.26
N LEU A 79 8.33 11.85 10.75
CA LEU A 79 8.79 10.47 10.61
C LEU A 79 8.86 10.05 9.13
N CYS A 80 7.85 10.42 8.35
CA CYS A 80 7.84 10.19 6.90
C CYS A 80 8.96 10.94 6.17
N ALA A 81 9.20 12.20 6.54
CA ALA A 81 10.25 13.04 5.97
C ALA A 81 11.65 12.54 6.31
N SER A 82 11.85 11.97 7.51
CA SER A 82 13.10 11.31 7.89
C SER A 82 13.35 9.99 7.16
N GLY A 83 12.36 9.46 6.43
CA GLY A 83 12.46 8.19 5.69
C GLY A 83 12.21 6.95 6.56
N LYS A 84 11.66 7.11 7.78
CA LYS A 84 11.36 5.99 8.68
C LYS A 84 10.06 5.26 8.33
N ILE A 85 9.12 5.97 7.73
CA ILE A 85 7.82 5.45 7.26
C ILE A 85 7.49 6.05 5.90
N ALA A 86 6.55 5.43 5.20
CA ALA A 86 5.84 6.03 4.08
C ALA A 86 4.35 6.15 4.40
N ILE A 87 3.65 7.02 3.69
CA ILE A 87 2.21 7.27 3.90
C ILE A 87 1.50 7.18 2.57
N ASN A 88 0.46 6.35 2.47
CA ASN A 88 -0.44 6.31 1.32
C ASN A 88 -1.66 7.19 1.61
N LEU A 89 -1.76 8.31 0.90
CA LEU A 89 -2.92 9.19 0.92
C LEU A 89 -4.01 8.60 0.03
N ARG A 90 -4.97 7.90 0.65
CA ARG A 90 -6.25 7.52 0.02
C ARG A 90 -6.10 6.64 -1.21
N GLY A 91 -5.00 5.91 -1.35
CA GLY A 91 -4.69 5.09 -2.51
C GLY A 91 -4.25 5.89 -3.75
N MET A 92 -4.09 7.21 -3.63
CA MET A 92 -3.83 8.10 -4.77
C MET A 92 -2.40 8.62 -4.81
N GLU A 93 -1.86 9.01 -3.65
CA GLU A 93 -0.55 9.64 -3.57
C GLU A 93 0.27 9.00 -2.45
N TYR A 94 1.53 8.66 -2.74
CA TYR A 94 2.47 8.20 -1.74
C TYR A 94 3.39 9.33 -1.27
N LEU A 95 3.39 9.56 0.03
CA LEU A 95 4.35 10.40 0.71
C LEU A 95 5.51 9.54 1.18
N GLN A 96 6.69 9.89 0.71
CA GLN A 96 7.96 9.35 1.17
C GLN A 96 9.05 10.37 0.93
N ARG A 97 10.16 10.24 1.63
CA ARG A 97 11.39 10.96 1.35
C ARG A 97 11.93 10.53 -0.02
N LYS A 98 12.37 11.49 -0.86
CA LYS A 98 13.05 11.18 -2.12
C LYS A 98 14.55 10.97 -1.90
N ASP A 99 15.19 10.24 -2.81
CA ASP A 99 16.64 10.07 -2.82
C ASP A 99 17.34 11.43 -2.94
N GLY A 100 18.29 11.70 -2.04
CA GLY A 100 19.03 12.97 -1.99
C GLY A 100 18.25 14.18 -1.45
N GLU A 101 16.97 14.04 -1.09
CA GLU A 101 16.17 15.10 -0.46
C GLU A 101 16.51 15.21 1.04
N SER A 102 16.66 16.44 1.56
CA SER A 102 16.85 16.66 2.99
C SER A 102 15.54 16.47 3.78
N ASP A 103 15.64 16.17 5.07
CA ASP A 103 14.48 15.97 5.96
C ASP A 103 13.55 17.21 5.96
N ASP A 104 14.11 18.42 5.96
CA ASP A 104 13.36 19.67 5.96
C ASP A 104 12.65 19.94 4.61
N GLU A 105 13.28 19.62 3.49
CA GLU A 105 12.67 19.75 2.16
C GLU A 105 11.51 18.76 2.00
N ALA A 106 11.75 17.51 2.36
CA ALA A 106 10.75 16.45 2.39
C ALA A 106 9.56 16.85 3.28
N TRP A 107 9.84 17.37 4.48
CA TRP A 107 8.81 17.85 5.41
C TRP A 107 8.01 19.03 4.84
N ARG A 108 8.66 20.03 4.22
CA ARG A 108 7.95 21.18 3.60
C ARG A 108 7.02 20.75 2.46
N ARG A 109 7.37 19.70 1.72
CA ARG A 109 6.52 19.15 0.65
C ARG A 109 5.32 18.35 1.19
N MET A 110 5.50 17.65 2.31
CA MET A 110 4.51 16.72 2.86
C MET A 110 3.61 17.34 3.94
N ARG A 111 4.02 18.46 4.56
CA ARG A 111 3.24 19.15 5.58
C ARG A 111 1.87 19.57 5.04
N GLY A 112 0.83 19.40 5.86
CA GLY A 112 -0.54 19.78 5.50
C GLY A 112 -1.24 18.84 4.52
N LYS A 113 -0.60 17.78 4.03
CA LYS A 113 -1.24 16.80 3.14
C LYS A 113 -2.13 15.77 3.87
N LEU A 114 -1.93 15.58 5.18
CA LEU A 114 -2.81 14.73 6.00
C LEU A 114 -4.16 15.44 6.19
N GLY A 115 -5.23 14.80 5.71
CA GLY A 115 -6.62 15.27 5.90
C GLY A 115 -7.10 15.16 7.35
N THR A 116 -8.41 15.29 7.56
CA THR A 116 -9.07 15.17 8.88
C THR A 116 -10.19 14.14 8.82
N GLY A 117 -10.61 13.63 9.98
CA GLY A 117 -11.75 12.71 10.10
C GLY A 117 -11.62 11.49 9.18
N LYS A 118 -12.64 11.26 8.33
CA LYS A 118 -12.71 10.11 7.41
C LYS A 118 -11.49 10.00 6.49
N HIS A 119 -10.86 11.12 6.11
CA HIS A 119 -9.66 11.08 5.28
C HIS A 119 -8.48 10.37 5.96
N LEU A 120 -8.43 10.37 7.30
CA LEU A 120 -7.40 9.67 8.07
C LEU A 120 -7.63 8.16 8.12
N ASP A 121 -8.89 7.70 8.08
CA ASP A 121 -9.20 6.28 7.99
C ASP A 121 -8.88 5.71 6.60
N GLU A 122 -8.90 6.56 5.57
CA GLU A 122 -8.47 6.21 4.21
C GLU A 122 -6.95 6.41 3.97
N THR A 123 -6.22 6.94 4.95
CA THR A 123 -4.76 7.18 4.85
C THR A 123 -4.01 6.10 5.60
N TYR A 124 -3.06 5.42 4.96
CA TYR A 124 -2.37 4.26 5.53
C TYR A 124 -0.89 4.54 5.79
N ILE A 125 -0.36 3.99 6.87
CA ILE A 125 1.07 4.03 7.21
C ILE A 125 1.72 2.76 6.66
N LEU A 126 2.79 2.92 5.91
CA LEU A 126 3.52 1.82 5.29
C LEU A 126 4.99 1.86 5.67
N LEU A 127 5.66 0.73 5.50
CA LEU A 127 7.10 0.67 5.52
C LEU A 127 7.67 1.42 4.30
N PRO A 128 8.80 2.13 4.42
CA PRO A 128 9.41 2.87 3.30
C PRO A 128 9.62 2.02 2.04
N GLN A 129 9.99 0.76 2.21
CA GLN A 129 10.23 -0.19 1.11
C GLN A 129 8.95 -0.75 0.47
N ALA A 130 7.79 -0.52 1.06
CA ALA A 130 6.51 -1.03 0.54
C ALA A 130 5.88 -0.08 -0.51
N VAL A 131 6.54 1.03 -0.81
CA VAL A 131 6.06 2.04 -1.75
C VAL A 131 6.95 2.04 -3.02
N PRO A 132 6.36 1.99 -4.23
CA PRO A 132 7.13 2.16 -5.46
C PRO A 132 7.84 3.52 -5.43
N ALA A 133 9.17 3.51 -5.53
CA ALA A 133 9.96 4.73 -5.55
C ALA A 133 9.46 5.67 -6.65
N THR A 134 8.70 6.70 -6.28
CA THR A 134 8.26 7.74 -7.22
C THR A 134 9.40 8.76 -7.38
N GLY A 135 10.49 8.29 -7.97
CA GLY A 135 11.65 9.06 -8.44
C GLY A 135 11.77 8.83 -9.95
N GLY A 136 11.97 9.90 -10.70
CA GLY A 136 11.78 9.94 -12.15
C GLY A 136 12.60 8.93 -12.96
N VAL A 137 12.03 8.63 -14.13
CA VAL A 137 12.55 7.82 -15.23
C VAL A 137 14.05 8.04 -15.52
N ALA A 138 14.80 6.95 -15.54
CA ALA A 138 15.72 6.66 -16.63
C ALA A 138 15.36 5.26 -17.15
N PRO A 139 15.05 5.08 -18.46
CA PRO A 139 14.95 3.74 -19.02
C PRO A 139 16.32 3.07 -18.85
N PRO A 140 16.40 1.77 -18.51
CA PRO A 140 17.62 1.04 -18.79
C PRO A 140 17.85 1.15 -20.31
N LEU A 141 18.91 1.87 -20.66
CA LEU A 141 19.47 1.94 -21.99
C LEU A 141 19.61 0.48 -22.47
N GLY A 142 18.94 0.16 -23.59
CA GLY A 142 18.87 -1.19 -24.09
C GLY A 142 20.25 -1.82 -24.22
N GLU A 143 20.50 -2.88 -23.46
CA GLU A 143 21.50 -3.87 -23.80
C GLU A 143 20.91 -4.72 -24.92
N GLN A 144 21.08 -4.24 -26.15
CA GLN A 144 21.04 -5.08 -27.32
C GLN A 144 22.17 -6.12 -27.20
N PRO A 145 21.89 -7.43 -27.32
CA PRO A 145 22.93 -8.40 -27.61
C PRO A 145 23.54 -8.06 -28.99
N PRO A 146 24.87 -8.15 -29.14
CA PRO A 146 25.56 -7.65 -30.32
C PRO A 146 25.20 -8.46 -31.57
N VAL A 147 24.76 -7.74 -32.60
CA VAL A 147 24.73 -8.23 -33.99
C VAL A 147 26.16 -8.40 -34.49
N THR A 148 26.65 -9.64 -34.50
CA THR A 148 27.81 -10.04 -35.31
C THR A 148 27.33 -10.62 -36.64
N THR A 149 27.66 -9.93 -37.71
CA THR A 149 27.41 -10.33 -39.09
C THR A 149 28.50 -11.26 -39.62
N THR A 150 28.10 -12.10 -40.57
CA THR A 150 28.88 -12.72 -41.67
C THR A 150 29.54 -14.08 -41.45
N GLY A 151 29.03 -15.10 -42.17
CA GLY A 151 29.86 -16.07 -42.90
C GLY A 151 29.44 -17.55 -42.90
N GLY A 152 28.86 -18.03 -44.01
CA GLY A 152 29.22 -19.35 -44.56
C GLY A 152 28.24 -20.54 -44.43
N ALA A 153 27.52 -20.82 -45.53
CA ALA A 153 27.19 -22.11 -46.18
C ALA A 153 26.75 -23.35 -45.35
N THR A 154 25.55 -23.89 -45.63
CA THR A 154 25.27 -25.11 -46.44
C THR A 154 23.80 -25.56 -46.30
N GLU A 155 23.10 -25.75 -47.43
CA GLU A 155 21.91 -26.64 -47.60
C GLU A 155 22.34 -28.14 -47.59
N PRO A 156 21.45 -29.18 -47.54
CA PRO A 156 20.00 -29.22 -47.82
C PRO A 156 19.09 -30.02 -46.84
N VAL A 157 17.77 -29.90 -47.09
CA VAL A 157 16.50 -30.55 -46.63
C VAL A 157 16.54 -32.12 -46.76
N PRO A 158 15.72 -33.02 -46.12
CA PRO A 158 14.23 -33.02 -46.06
C PRO A 158 13.43 -33.78 -44.93
N GLY A 159 12.11 -33.48 -44.87
CA GLY A 159 11.01 -34.37 -44.42
C GLY A 159 10.45 -34.14 -43.01
N GLY A 160 9.14 -34.03 -42.74
CA GLY A 160 7.91 -34.12 -43.53
C GLY A 160 6.67 -33.90 -42.65
N GLU A 161 5.57 -33.48 -43.30
CA GLU A 161 4.12 -33.69 -43.04
C GLU A 161 3.52 -33.41 -41.63
N GLY A 162 2.43 -32.64 -41.45
CA GLY A 162 1.41 -32.18 -42.40
C GLY A 162 0.49 -31.06 -41.87
N SER A 163 -0.15 -30.40 -42.85
CA SER A 163 -1.50 -29.78 -42.94
C SER A 163 -2.34 -29.62 -41.65
N GLU A 164 -2.97 -28.47 -41.37
CA GLU A 164 -4.19 -27.99 -42.06
C GLU A 164 -4.44 -26.47 -41.93
N GLN A 165 -4.62 -25.84 -43.09
CA GLN A 165 -5.57 -24.79 -43.50
C GLN A 165 -6.02 -23.65 -42.55
N GLN A 166 -5.66 -22.45 -43.02
CA GLN A 166 -6.26 -21.12 -42.79
C GLN A 166 -7.79 -21.09 -43.04
N PRO A 167 -8.52 -20.07 -42.53
CA PRO A 167 -8.75 -18.93 -43.42
C PRO A 167 -8.68 -17.56 -42.73
N THR A 168 -8.16 -16.62 -43.51
CA THR A 168 -8.24 -15.17 -43.34
C THR A 168 -9.69 -14.70 -43.27
N GLY A 169 -10.09 -14.19 -42.10
CA GLY A 169 -11.30 -13.39 -41.91
C GLY A 169 -10.94 -11.90 -41.88
N ILE A 170 -11.05 -11.27 -43.04
CA ILE A 170 -11.07 -9.81 -43.22
C ILE A 170 -12.51 -9.37 -42.87
N PHE A 171 -12.71 -8.35 -42.02
CA PHE A 171 -13.97 -7.86 -41.43
C PHE A 171 -14.55 -8.60 -40.20
N GLY A 172 -14.44 -7.95 -39.04
CA GLY A 172 -15.27 -8.20 -37.85
C GLY A 172 -14.48 -8.06 -36.53
N GLU A 173 -14.55 -6.89 -35.89
CA GLU A 173 -14.11 -6.69 -34.50
C GLU A 173 -14.84 -7.69 -33.58
N SER A 174 -14.18 -8.81 -33.30
CA SER A 174 -14.60 -9.77 -32.27
C SER A 174 -13.48 -9.81 -31.24
N ALA A 175 -13.74 -9.26 -30.05
CA ALA A 175 -12.80 -9.28 -28.94
C ALA A 175 -12.35 -10.74 -28.69
N THR A 176 -11.10 -11.03 -29.00
CA THR A 176 -10.53 -12.36 -28.87
C THR A 176 -10.10 -12.53 -27.41
N PHE A 177 -10.95 -13.14 -26.59
CA PHE A 177 -10.61 -13.40 -25.18
C PHE A 177 -9.60 -14.54 -25.11
N THR A 178 -8.39 -14.23 -24.63
CA THR A 178 -7.33 -15.23 -24.45
C THR A 178 -7.43 -15.81 -23.04
N PRO A 179 -7.51 -17.14 -22.85
CA PRO A 179 -7.54 -17.75 -21.53
C PRO A 179 -6.17 -17.62 -20.85
N LEU A 180 -6.11 -16.83 -19.79
CA LEU A 180 -4.91 -16.58 -19.01
C LEU A 180 -5.03 -17.30 -17.67
N SER A 181 -4.10 -18.21 -17.38
CA SER A 181 -4.09 -18.99 -16.14
C SER A 181 -2.72 -18.94 -15.46
N THR A 182 -2.74 -18.89 -14.13
CA THR A 182 -1.55 -18.95 -13.29
C THR A 182 -1.65 -20.15 -12.37
N PRO A 183 -0.56 -20.90 -12.13
CA PRO A 183 -0.52 -21.87 -11.03
C PRO A 183 -0.80 -21.18 -9.68
N ALA A 184 -1.15 -21.94 -8.64
CA ALA A 184 -1.43 -21.39 -7.32
C ALA A 184 -0.23 -20.57 -6.80
N THR A 185 -0.44 -19.27 -6.56
CA THR A 185 0.59 -18.36 -6.03
C THR A 185 -0.02 -17.43 -4.99
N SER A 186 0.81 -16.75 -4.19
CA SER A 186 0.35 -15.72 -3.24
C SER A 186 -0.42 -14.58 -3.94
N ALA A 187 -1.35 -13.92 -3.22
CA ALA A 187 -2.16 -12.83 -3.75
C ALA A 187 -1.35 -11.70 -4.43
N LEU A 188 -0.16 -11.39 -3.90
CA LEU A 188 0.75 -10.39 -4.46
C LEU A 188 1.35 -10.82 -5.82
N ASN A 189 1.61 -12.11 -5.99
CA ASN A 189 2.09 -12.69 -7.25
C ASN A 189 0.97 -12.81 -8.28
N LEU A 190 -0.28 -13.04 -7.85
CA LEU A 190 -1.46 -12.97 -8.71
C LEU A 190 -1.67 -11.54 -9.23
N LEU A 191 -1.56 -10.54 -8.37
CA LEU A 191 -1.68 -9.13 -8.75
C LEU A 191 -0.63 -8.73 -9.79
N GLY A 192 0.64 -9.07 -9.55
CA GLY A 192 1.70 -8.83 -10.54
C GLY A 192 1.47 -9.56 -11.87
N LYS A 193 0.81 -10.73 -11.86
CA LYS A 193 0.44 -11.43 -13.10
C LYS A 193 -0.73 -10.79 -13.83
N VAL A 194 -1.74 -10.29 -13.11
CA VAL A 194 -2.84 -9.49 -13.69
C VAL A 194 -2.29 -8.24 -14.38
N GLU A 195 -1.30 -7.58 -13.77
CA GLU A 195 -0.56 -6.46 -14.40
C GLU A 195 0.25 -6.92 -15.62
N SER A 196 0.96 -8.06 -15.53
CA SER A 196 1.72 -8.63 -16.67
C SER A 196 0.84 -9.01 -17.86
N TRP A 197 -0.43 -9.33 -17.60
CA TRP A 197 -1.43 -9.66 -18.61
C TRP A 197 -2.11 -8.42 -19.21
N GLY A 198 -1.78 -7.21 -18.74
CA GLY A 198 -2.38 -5.98 -19.22
C GLY A 198 -3.84 -5.80 -18.82
N ILE A 199 -4.28 -6.46 -17.74
CA ILE A 199 -5.63 -6.29 -17.19
C ILE A 199 -5.64 -5.01 -16.34
N GLY A 200 -6.10 -3.91 -16.94
CA GLY A 200 -6.25 -2.61 -16.29
C GLY A 200 -7.70 -2.33 -15.86
N PRO A 201 -7.96 -1.14 -15.28
CA PRO A 201 -9.29 -0.77 -14.78
C PRO A 201 -10.39 -0.68 -15.85
N GLY A 202 -10.02 -0.68 -17.15
CA GLY A 202 -10.95 -0.69 -18.28
C GLY A 202 -11.06 -2.04 -19.00
N THR A 203 -10.34 -3.08 -18.57
CA THR A 203 -10.32 -4.37 -19.27
C THR A 203 -11.56 -5.18 -18.90
N GLN A 204 -12.40 -5.51 -19.89
CA GLN A 204 -13.58 -6.34 -19.68
C GLN A 204 -13.16 -7.81 -19.54
N LEU A 205 -13.43 -8.40 -18.38
CA LEU A 205 -13.20 -9.82 -18.10
C LEU A 205 -14.51 -10.59 -18.33
N GLN A 206 -14.47 -11.62 -19.19
CA GLN A 206 -15.65 -12.43 -19.48
C GLN A 206 -15.95 -13.45 -18.37
N ALA A 207 -14.91 -14.08 -17.80
CA ALA A 207 -15.04 -15.04 -16.72
C ALA A 207 -13.77 -15.02 -15.83
N MET A 208 -13.97 -14.97 -14.52
CA MET A 208 -12.89 -15.05 -13.53
C MET A 208 -13.10 -16.31 -12.68
N ARG A 209 -12.06 -17.14 -12.58
CA ARG A 209 -12.04 -18.29 -11.66
C ARG A 209 -10.88 -18.13 -10.70
N LEU A 210 -11.19 -17.91 -9.43
CA LEU A 210 -10.21 -17.80 -8.35
C LEU A 210 -10.31 -19.07 -7.49
N LYS A 211 -9.25 -19.87 -7.51
CA LYS A 211 -9.12 -21.01 -6.59
C LYS A 211 -8.35 -20.55 -5.36
N VAL A 212 -8.93 -20.72 -4.17
CA VAL A 212 -8.30 -20.39 -2.89
C VAL A 212 -8.30 -21.63 -2.01
N ASP A 213 -7.12 -22.12 -1.67
CA ASP A 213 -6.95 -23.28 -0.78
C ASP A 213 -6.79 -22.81 0.68
N ASN A 214 -7.35 -23.54 1.64
CA ASN A 214 -7.27 -23.26 3.10
C ASN A 214 -7.84 -21.91 3.55
N LEU A 215 -9.13 -21.67 3.26
CA LEU A 215 -9.81 -20.45 3.66
C LEU A 215 -10.69 -20.66 4.90
N THR A 216 -10.62 -19.74 5.88
CA THR A 216 -11.50 -19.79 7.07
C THR A 216 -12.89 -19.20 6.77
N GLY A 217 -13.92 -19.65 7.48
CA GLY A 217 -15.29 -19.14 7.29
C GLY A 217 -15.43 -17.62 7.48
N ALA A 218 -14.64 -17.03 8.39
CA ALA A 218 -14.61 -15.58 8.59
C ALA A 218 -13.99 -14.84 7.38
N GLN A 219 -12.94 -15.38 6.78
CA GLN A 219 -12.32 -14.83 5.58
C GLN A 219 -13.25 -14.95 4.37
N LEU A 220 -14.01 -16.04 4.24
CA LEU A 220 -15.02 -16.19 3.17
C LEU A 220 -16.06 -15.09 3.27
N GLN A 221 -16.57 -14.85 4.47
CA GLN A 221 -17.60 -13.85 4.70
C GLN A 221 -17.11 -12.43 4.41
N ASP A 222 -15.86 -12.11 4.75
CA ASP A 222 -15.25 -10.81 4.42
C ASP A 222 -15.06 -10.64 2.90
N LEU A 223 -14.67 -11.71 2.19
CA LEU A 223 -14.52 -11.71 0.74
C LEU A 223 -15.85 -11.49 0.03
N LEU A 224 -16.90 -12.20 0.44
CA LEU A 224 -18.24 -12.07 -0.13
C LEU A 224 -18.83 -10.67 0.06
N LYS A 225 -18.55 -10.00 1.20
CA LYS A 225 -19.01 -8.62 1.46
C LYS A 225 -18.34 -7.56 0.60
N LYS A 226 -17.18 -7.87 0.00
CA LYS A 226 -16.40 -6.95 -0.84
C LYS A 226 -16.70 -7.12 -2.33
N LEU A 227 -17.54 -8.08 -2.70
CA LEU A 227 -17.94 -8.30 -4.08
C LEU A 227 -18.92 -7.21 -4.55
N PRO A 228 -18.80 -6.70 -5.79
CA PRO A 228 -19.71 -5.70 -6.32
C PRO A 228 -21.14 -6.22 -6.50
N ASP A 229 -22.10 -5.37 -6.15
CA ASP A 229 -23.53 -5.63 -6.38
C ASP A 229 -23.86 -5.56 -7.88
N GLY A 230 -24.69 -6.49 -8.37
CA GLY A 230 -25.14 -6.53 -9.77
C GLY A 230 -24.43 -7.54 -10.69
N MET A 231 -23.63 -8.45 -10.13
CA MET A 231 -23.05 -9.60 -10.85
C MET A 231 -23.56 -10.93 -10.29
N THR A 232 -23.48 -11.99 -11.09
CA THR A 232 -23.84 -13.35 -10.69
C THR A 232 -22.59 -14.08 -10.19
N TYR A 233 -22.65 -14.64 -8.99
CA TYR A 233 -21.55 -15.39 -8.38
C TYR A 233 -21.96 -16.86 -8.15
N GLU A 234 -21.05 -17.78 -8.45
CA GLU A 234 -21.17 -19.20 -8.13
C GLU A 234 -20.17 -19.53 -7.02
N LEU A 235 -20.61 -20.25 -5.98
CA LEU A 235 -19.80 -20.59 -4.81
C LEU A 235 -19.78 -22.12 -4.64
N ASP A 236 -18.60 -22.71 -4.82
CA ASP A 236 -18.34 -24.12 -4.60
C ASP A 236 -17.43 -24.25 -3.36
N VAL A 237 -17.89 -24.96 -2.33
CA VAL A 237 -17.21 -25.07 -1.02
C VAL A 237 -17.29 -26.51 -0.54
N GLU A 238 -16.14 -27.10 -0.24
CA GLU A 238 -16.02 -28.37 0.48
C GLU A 238 -15.65 -28.06 1.95
N LYS A 239 -16.52 -28.45 2.89
CA LYS A 239 -16.30 -28.30 4.33
C LYS A 239 -15.80 -29.64 4.89
N GLU A 240 -14.66 -29.63 5.61
CA GLU A 240 -14.24 -30.75 6.45
C GLU A 240 -15.15 -30.82 7.70
N ASP A 241 -15.63 -32.01 8.09
CA ASP A 241 -16.67 -32.16 9.13
C ASP A 241 -16.22 -31.68 10.51
#